data_AF-A0A1N6EPI1-F1
#
_entry.id   AF-A0A1N6EPI1-F1
#
_cell.length_a   1.000
_cell.length_b   1.000
_cell.length_c   1.000
_cell.angle_alpha   90.00
_cell.angle_beta   90.00
_cell.angle_gamma   90.00
#
_symmetry.space_group_name_H-M   'P 1'
#
loop_
_entity.id
_entity.type
_entity.pdbx_description
1 polymer ?
#
loop_
_entity_poly.entity_id
_entity_poly.type
_entity_poly.pdbx_seq_one_letter_code
_entity_poly.pdbx_strand_id
1 'polypeptide(L)'
;MSVFRIKTTLVRTTLVVGLAAGLSATLQGCFLLVAGAAGGGALVATDRRTLGAQTEDREIQVKSIAQINQNLPDPAHVNVSVFNRRVLLTGEVPDDASKQKAEQIVRSLNNVTSIVNELTIGPAADLSSRTNDSYLETRVKTALIAEKNISANNFKVVCENGSVYLMGLVTRDEGARGADVASRVPGVTQVVKVFQYILPQDATATSAPAASAPVASQPPPTPDATVGAVPDSSVSSRPLEQQAPAPVTNSSSVHPGNPAVSQ
;
A
#
# COMPACT_ATOMS: atom_id res chain seq x y z
N MET A 1 -8.08 -0.29 63.01
CA MET A 1 -7.62 -0.07 61.61
C MET A 1 -7.42 -1.43 60.92
N SER A 2 -8.52 -2.14 60.69
CA SER A 2 -9.13 -2.46 59.38
C SER A 2 -8.37 -3.47 58.50
N VAL A 3 -8.53 -4.74 58.90
CA VAL A 3 -8.25 -5.98 58.13
C VAL A 3 -8.93 -5.97 56.74
N PHE A 4 -9.93 -5.10 56.55
CA PHE A 4 -10.69 -4.95 55.31
C PHE A 4 -9.87 -4.31 54.17
N ARG A 5 -8.95 -3.39 54.49
CA ARG A 5 -8.09 -2.76 53.48
C ARG A 5 -7.01 -3.71 52.95
N ILE A 6 -6.51 -4.61 53.81
CA ILE A 6 -5.51 -5.61 53.44
C ILE A 6 -6.10 -6.66 52.49
N LYS A 7 -7.33 -7.15 52.77
CA LYS A 7 -8.02 -8.09 51.88
C LYS A 7 -8.33 -7.51 50.50
N THR A 8 -8.73 -6.24 50.44
CA THR A 8 -9.06 -5.57 49.17
C THR A 8 -7.83 -5.33 48.29
N THR A 9 -6.68 -5.00 48.91
CA THR A 9 -5.42 -4.85 48.18
C THR A 9 -4.91 -6.18 47.65
N LEU A 10 -4.96 -7.26 48.47
CA LEU A 10 -4.56 -8.61 48.06
C LEU A 10 -5.41 -9.18 46.93
N VAL A 11 -6.72 -8.96 46.93
CA VAL A 11 -7.63 -9.42 45.85
C VAL A 11 -7.39 -8.65 44.56
N ARG A 12 -7.07 -7.36 44.63
CA ARG A 12 -6.73 -6.56 43.45
C ARG A 12 -5.39 -6.95 42.84
N THR A 13 -4.36 -7.22 43.64
CA THR A 13 -3.08 -7.68 43.10
C THR A 13 -3.17 -9.09 42.51
N THR A 14 -3.92 -10.01 43.11
CA THR A 14 -4.10 -11.35 42.51
C THR A 14 -4.92 -11.31 41.22
N LEU A 15 -5.93 -10.43 41.12
CA LEU A 15 -6.72 -10.27 39.90
C LEU A 15 -5.91 -9.61 38.78
N VAL A 16 -5.07 -8.60 39.09
CA VAL A 16 -4.20 -7.95 38.09
C VAL A 16 -3.10 -8.89 37.60
N VAL A 17 -2.49 -9.69 38.49
CA VAL A 17 -1.48 -10.69 38.11
C VAL A 17 -2.11 -11.81 37.27
N GLY A 18 -3.34 -12.24 37.61
CA GLY A 18 -4.08 -13.23 36.83
C GLY A 18 -4.44 -12.72 35.42
N LEU A 19 -4.88 -11.47 35.30
CA LEU A 19 -5.20 -10.86 34.00
C LEU A 19 -3.95 -10.69 33.13
N ALA A 20 -2.82 -10.26 33.71
CA ALA A 20 -1.56 -10.08 32.99
C ALA A 20 -0.95 -11.42 32.53
N ALA A 21 -1.05 -12.48 33.35
CA ALA A 21 -0.62 -13.82 32.98
C ALA A 21 -1.51 -14.44 31.89
N GLY A 22 -2.83 -14.22 31.95
CA GLY A 22 -3.77 -14.64 30.91
C GLY A 22 -3.52 -13.96 29.56
N LEU A 23 -3.25 -12.65 29.57
CA LEU A 23 -2.93 -11.88 28.36
C LEU A 23 -1.61 -12.34 27.70
N SER A 24 -0.65 -12.77 28.52
CA SER A 24 0.64 -13.31 28.04
C SER A 24 0.49 -14.68 27.38
N ALA A 25 -0.46 -15.52 27.82
CA ALA A 25 -0.75 -16.82 27.21
C ALA A 25 -1.44 -16.70 25.83
N THR A 26 -2.18 -15.62 25.58
CA THR A 26 -2.79 -15.34 24.27
C THR A 26 -1.81 -14.74 23.26
N LEU A 27 -0.61 -14.34 23.69
CA LEU A 27 0.45 -13.77 22.85
C LEU A 27 1.40 -14.82 22.25
N GLN A 28 1.01 -16.09 22.21
CA GLN A 28 1.72 -17.16 21.47
C GLN A 28 1.45 -17.12 19.95
N GLY A 29 0.90 -16.02 19.43
CA GLY A 29 0.68 -15.81 18.00
C GLY A 29 1.94 -15.78 17.12
N CYS A 30 3.14 -15.81 17.69
CA CYS A 30 4.39 -15.87 16.92
C CYS A 30 4.86 -17.29 16.54
N PHE A 31 4.14 -18.35 16.92
CA PHE A 31 4.54 -19.72 16.55
C PHE A 31 4.21 -20.08 15.08
N LEU A 32 3.34 -19.30 14.42
CA LEU A 32 3.05 -19.48 12.99
C LEU A 32 4.25 -19.13 12.08
N LEU A 33 5.29 -18.48 12.61
CA LEU A 33 6.51 -18.20 11.84
C LEU A 33 7.43 -19.43 11.71
N VAL A 34 7.39 -20.37 12.66
CA VAL A 34 8.29 -21.56 12.65
C VAL A 34 7.68 -22.73 11.87
N ALA A 35 6.36 -22.80 11.75
CA ALA A 35 5.68 -23.73 10.83
C ALA A 35 5.89 -23.37 9.33
N GLY A 36 6.56 -22.25 9.03
CA GLY A 36 6.99 -21.88 7.69
C GLY A 36 8.24 -22.62 7.20
N ALA A 37 9.03 -23.27 8.07
CA ALA A 37 10.27 -23.92 7.64
C ALA A 37 10.08 -25.29 6.97
N ALA A 38 8.96 -25.98 7.24
CA ALA A 38 8.66 -27.29 6.64
C ALA A 38 7.59 -27.24 5.53
N GLY A 39 6.94 -26.08 5.32
CA GLY A 39 5.91 -25.89 4.28
C GLY A 39 5.66 -24.43 3.85
N GLY A 40 6.52 -23.49 4.24
CA GLY A 40 6.29 -22.04 4.12
C GLY A 40 6.71 -21.39 2.80
N GLY A 41 6.73 -22.15 1.69
CA GLY A 41 6.82 -21.55 0.36
C GLY A 41 5.45 -21.10 -0.20
N ALA A 42 4.34 -21.57 0.35
CA ALA A 42 3.04 -21.46 -0.30
C ALA A 42 2.26 -20.17 -0.01
N LEU A 43 2.60 -19.40 1.04
CA LEU A 43 1.75 -18.29 1.48
C LEU A 43 2.10 -16.91 0.90
N VAL A 44 3.22 -16.77 0.20
CA VAL A 44 3.63 -15.48 -0.39
C VAL A 44 3.05 -15.28 -1.80
N ALA A 45 2.51 -16.32 -2.45
CA ALA A 45 2.24 -16.32 -3.90
C ALA A 45 0.79 -16.07 -4.33
N THR A 46 -0.10 -15.56 -3.47
CA THR A 46 -1.53 -15.43 -3.82
C THR A 46 -2.02 -14.01 -4.14
N ASP A 47 -1.24 -12.97 -3.86
CA ASP A 47 -1.60 -11.60 -4.24
C ASP A 47 -0.99 -11.25 -5.60
N ARG A 48 -1.82 -10.72 -6.50
CA ARG A 48 -1.37 -10.26 -7.83
C ARG A 48 -0.58 -8.94 -7.77
N ARG A 49 -0.42 -8.33 -6.59
CA ARG A 49 0.36 -7.11 -6.40
C ARG A 49 1.78 -7.43 -6.00
N THR A 50 2.73 -6.71 -6.58
CA THR A 50 4.12 -6.73 -6.12
C THR A 50 4.21 -6.20 -4.69
N LEU A 51 5.22 -6.63 -3.94
CA LEU A 51 5.50 -6.10 -2.60
C LEU A 51 5.74 -4.57 -2.63
N GLY A 52 6.32 -4.07 -3.73
CA GLY A 52 6.50 -2.63 -3.96
C GLY A 52 5.15 -1.89 -4.05
N ALA A 53 4.19 -2.42 -4.82
CA ALA A 53 2.85 -1.85 -4.94
C ALA A 53 2.09 -1.88 -3.60
N GLN A 54 2.23 -2.94 -2.80
CA GLN A 54 1.62 -3.00 -1.46
C GLN A 54 2.22 -1.98 -0.49
N THR A 55 3.53 -1.77 -0.56
CA THR A 55 4.23 -0.76 0.25
C THR A 55 3.78 0.65 -0.13
N GLU A 56 3.69 0.92 -1.43
CA GLU A 56 3.22 2.19 -1.98
C GLU A 56 1.74 2.44 -1.62
N ASP A 57 0.86 1.44 -1.73
CA ASP A 57 -0.54 1.51 -1.30
C ASP A 57 -0.64 1.92 0.17
N ARG A 58 0.20 1.34 1.03
CA ARG A 58 0.20 1.64 2.47
C ARG A 58 0.70 3.06 2.74
N GLU A 59 1.73 3.50 2.02
CA GLU A 59 2.24 4.87 2.12
C GLU A 59 1.15 5.90 1.72
N ILE A 60 0.48 5.69 0.58
CA ILE A 60 -0.64 6.53 0.14
C ILE A 60 -1.74 6.55 1.20
N GLN A 61 -2.11 5.40 1.75
CA GLN A 61 -3.16 5.30 2.76
C GLN A 61 -2.81 6.10 4.02
N VAL A 62 -1.61 5.91 4.57
CA VAL A 62 -1.16 6.59 5.79
C VAL A 62 -1.09 8.10 5.57
N LYS A 63 -0.50 8.55 4.46
CA LYS A 63 -0.43 9.99 4.13
C LYS A 63 -1.81 10.60 3.93
N SER A 64 -2.71 9.89 3.24
CA SER A 64 -4.09 10.34 3.01
C SER A 64 -4.82 10.55 4.34
N ILE A 65 -4.80 9.55 5.23
CA ILE A 65 -5.45 9.65 6.54
C ILE A 65 -4.86 10.81 7.35
N ALA A 66 -3.53 10.92 7.39
CA ALA A 66 -2.87 11.99 8.13
C ALA A 66 -3.25 13.39 7.60
N GLN A 67 -3.22 13.59 6.29
CA GLN A 67 -3.55 14.88 5.68
C GLN A 67 -5.04 15.20 5.80
N ILE A 68 -5.93 14.21 5.64
CA ILE A 68 -7.38 14.39 5.81
C ILE A 68 -7.68 14.80 7.25
N ASN A 69 -7.17 14.09 8.25
CA ASN A 69 -7.40 14.42 9.66
C ASN A 69 -6.85 15.79 10.07
N GLN A 70 -5.81 16.29 9.40
CA GLN A 70 -5.24 17.62 9.66
C GLN A 70 -6.03 18.75 9.00
N ASN A 71 -6.73 18.47 7.90
CA ASN A 71 -7.28 19.49 7.03
C ASN A 71 -8.82 19.48 6.98
N LEU A 72 -9.48 18.42 7.42
CA LEU A 72 -10.93 18.34 7.52
C LEU A 72 -11.40 18.62 8.95
N PRO A 73 -12.63 19.14 9.12
CA PRO A 73 -13.19 19.42 10.43
C PRO A 73 -13.53 18.13 11.19
N ASP A 74 -13.47 18.15 12.52
CA ASP A 74 -13.78 17.01 13.42
C ASP A 74 -15.08 16.21 13.13
N PRO A 75 -16.22 16.81 12.70
CA PRO A 75 -17.40 16.03 12.34
C PRO A 75 -17.23 15.17 11.07
N ALA A 76 -16.17 15.37 10.28
CA ALA A 76 -15.90 14.55 9.12
C ALA A 76 -15.35 13.19 9.54
N HIS A 77 -15.99 12.12 9.08
CA HIS A 77 -15.52 10.76 9.23
C HIS A 77 -15.16 10.19 7.86
N VAL A 78 -13.87 10.15 7.54
CA VAL A 78 -13.39 9.66 6.24
C VAL A 78 -12.57 8.39 6.40
N ASN A 79 -13.05 7.33 5.75
CA ASN A 79 -12.34 6.08 5.57
C ASN A 79 -11.58 6.11 4.24
N VAL A 80 -10.28 5.78 4.30
CA VAL A 80 -9.42 5.73 3.11
C VAL A 80 -9.00 4.30 2.85
N SER A 81 -9.43 3.77 1.70
CA SER A 81 -9.00 2.46 1.22
C SER A 81 -8.19 2.59 -0.05
N VAL A 82 -6.97 2.04 -0.04
CA VAL A 82 -6.08 2.02 -1.20
C VAL A 82 -5.92 0.59 -1.70
N PHE A 83 -5.92 0.44 -3.02
CA PHE A 83 -5.57 -0.82 -3.70
C PHE A 83 -4.96 -0.52 -5.07
N ASN A 84 -3.72 -0.94 -5.27
CA ASN A 84 -2.93 -0.71 -6.47
C ASN A 84 -3.00 0.75 -6.96
N ARG A 85 -2.64 1.68 -6.06
CA ARG A 85 -2.59 3.14 -6.28
C ARG A 85 -3.93 3.81 -6.61
N ARG A 86 -5.03 3.05 -6.57
CA ARG A 86 -6.39 3.58 -6.63
C ARG A 86 -6.91 3.80 -5.22
N VAL A 87 -7.42 4.99 -4.95
CA VAL A 87 -7.95 5.39 -3.66
C VAL A 87 -9.47 5.42 -3.70
N LEU A 88 -10.08 4.80 -2.71
CA LEU A 88 -11.51 4.89 -2.42
C LEU A 88 -11.67 5.71 -1.13
N LEU A 89 -12.51 6.74 -1.19
CA LEU A 89 -12.91 7.55 -0.05
C LEU A 89 -14.36 7.22 0.28
N THR A 90 -14.63 6.77 1.51
CA THR A 90 -15.98 6.47 2.04
C THR A 90 -16.17 7.12 3.40
N GLY A 91 -17.42 7.12 3.88
CA GLY A 91 -17.82 7.74 5.14
C GLY A 91 -18.62 9.03 4.92
N GLU A 92 -18.59 9.92 5.89
CA GLU A 92 -19.47 11.07 5.98
C GLU A 92 -18.72 12.38 6.19
N VAL A 93 -19.19 13.44 5.53
CA VAL A 93 -18.65 14.79 5.67
C VAL A 93 -19.78 15.79 5.89
N PRO A 94 -19.52 16.91 6.59
CA PRO A 94 -20.58 17.87 6.93
C PRO A 94 -21.12 18.65 5.71
N ASP A 95 -20.30 18.84 4.68
CA ASP A 95 -20.64 19.64 3.50
C ASP A 95 -19.86 19.19 2.25
N ASP A 96 -20.29 19.71 1.09
CA ASP A 96 -19.67 19.42 -0.21
C ASP A 96 -18.24 19.99 -0.30
N ALA A 97 -17.96 21.11 0.38
CA ALA A 97 -16.62 21.69 0.41
C ALA A 97 -15.61 20.73 1.06
N SER A 98 -16.00 20.07 2.15
CA SER A 98 -15.22 19.03 2.83
C SER A 98 -15.03 17.80 1.94
N LYS A 99 -16.07 17.39 1.20
CA LYS A 99 -15.99 16.30 0.21
C LYS A 99 -14.95 16.59 -0.88
N GLN A 100 -15.01 17.79 -1.46
CA GLN A 100 -14.07 18.22 -2.51
C GLN A 100 -12.65 18.36 -1.96
N LYS A 101 -12.50 18.91 -0.74
CA LYS A 101 -11.21 19.08 -0.08
C LYS A 101 -10.53 17.72 0.20
N ALA A 102 -11.27 16.71 0.66
CA ALA A 102 -10.74 15.36 0.86
C ALA A 102 -10.17 14.79 -0.44
N GLU A 103 -10.89 14.94 -1.55
CA GLU A 103 -10.42 14.50 -2.86
C GLU A 103 -9.16 15.26 -3.32
N GLN A 104 -9.14 16.58 -3.15
CA GLN A 104 -7.99 17.40 -3.52
C GLN A 104 -6.73 17.03 -2.74
N ILE A 105 -6.87 16.78 -1.43
CA ILE A 105 -5.77 16.31 -0.57
C ILE A 105 -5.19 15.02 -1.14
N VAL A 106 -6.02 14.02 -1.41
CA VAL A 106 -5.57 12.73 -1.93
C VAL A 106 -4.96 12.86 -3.32
N ARG A 107 -5.54 13.71 -4.17
CA ARG A 107 -5.03 14.00 -5.52
C ARG A 107 -3.65 14.65 -5.51
N SER A 108 -3.31 15.41 -4.47
CA SER A 108 -2.00 16.03 -4.30
C SER A 108 -0.90 15.05 -3.89
N LEU A 109 -1.27 13.83 -3.46
CA LEU A 109 -0.30 12.84 -3.05
C LEU A 109 0.36 12.19 -4.26
N ASN A 110 1.66 11.94 -4.12
CA ASN A 110 2.41 11.22 -5.13
C ASN A 110 1.83 9.84 -5.35
N ASN A 111 1.97 9.36 -6.60
CA ASN A 111 1.68 8.00 -6.99
C ASN A 111 0.20 7.56 -6.96
N VAL A 112 -0.74 8.44 -6.62
CA VAL A 112 -2.17 8.17 -6.78
C VAL A 112 -2.54 8.13 -8.27
N THR A 113 -3.11 7.02 -8.72
CA THR A 113 -3.50 6.81 -10.13
C THR A 113 -4.95 7.20 -10.39
N SER A 114 -5.84 6.93 -9.43
CA SER A 114 -7.27 7.21 -9.56
C SER A 114 -7.91 7.35 -8.19
N ILE A 115 -8.94 8.18 -8.10
CA ILE A 115 -9.70 8.43 -6.87
C ILE A 115 -11.17 8.16 -7.19
N VAL A 116 -11.82 7.42 -6.30
CA VAL A 116 -13.26 7.19 -6.30
C VAL A 116 -13.80 7.77 -4.99
N ASN A 117 -14.57 8.84 -5.10
CA ASN A 117 -15.05 9.63 -3.97
C ASN A 117 -16.52 9.35 -3.68
N GLU A 118 -16.76 8.47 -2.72
CA GLU A 118 -18.07 7.98 -2.30
C GLU A 118 -18.42 8.51 -0.90
N LEU A 119 -17.86 9.67 -0.54
CA LEU A 119 -18.22 10.38 0.68
C LEU A 119 -19.68 10.87 0.59
N THR A 120 -20.43 10.62 1.65
CA THR A 120 -21.81 11.10 1.77
C THR A 120 -21.85 12.38 2.57
N ILE A 121 -22.70 13.33 2.18
CA ILE A 121 -22.91 14.56 2.96
C ILE A 121 -23.97 14.25 4.02
N GLY A 122 -23.60 14.34 5.29
CA GLY A 122 -24.49 13.99 6.39
C GLY A 122 -23.77 13.83 7.72
N PRO A 123 -24.52 13.53 8.79
CA PRO A 123 -23.93 13.20 10.08
C PRO A 123 -23.17 11.87 10.00
N ALA A 124 -22.11 11.73 10.81
CA ALA A 124 -21.34 10.50 10.90
C ALA A 124 -22.22 9.30 11.29
N ALA A 125 -21.93 8.13 10.71
CA ALA A 125 -22.69 6.92 10.99
C ALA A 125 -22.62 6.52 12.48
N ASP A 126 -23.76 6.09 13.04
CA ASP A 126 -23.84 5.58 14.40
C ASP A 126 -23.06 4.26 14.59
N LEU A 127 -22.70 3.94 15.84
CA LEU A 127 -21.95 2.73 16.19
C LEU A 127 -22.63 1.43 15.72
N SER A 128 -23.97 1.40 15.72
CA SER A 128 -24.76 0.26 15.23
C SER A 128 -24.58 0.04 13.74
N SER A 129 -24.61 1.11 12.93
CA SER A 129 -24.36 1.05 11.48
C SER A 129 -22.96 0.50 11.20
N ARG A 130 -21.94 1.05 11.86
CA ARG A 130 -20.53 0.62 11.69
C ARG A 130 -20.31 -0.85 12.05
N THR A 131 -20.97 -1.30 13.12
CA THR A 131 -20.92 -2.71 13.53
C THR A 131 -21.60 -3.61 12.50
N ASN A 132 -22.75 -3.18 11.98
CA ASN A 132 -23.44 -3.88 10.90
C ASN A 132 -22.61 -3.93 9.62
N ASP A 133 -21.93 -2.84 9.25
CA ASP A 133 -21.08 -2.77 8.06
C ASP A 133 -19.86 -3.70 8.18
N SER A 134 -19.23 -3.77 9.36
CA SER A 134 -18.13 -4.72 9.61
C SER A 134 -18.59 -6.18 9.50
N TYR A 135 -19.80 -6.46 9.99
CA TYR A 135 -20.43 -7.77 9.86
C TYR A 135 -20.79 -8.09 8.40
N LEU A 136 -21.34 -7.11 7.67
CA LEU A 136 -21.67 -7.22 6.26
C LEU A 136 -20.42 -7.46 5.42
N GLU A 137 -19.34 -6.73 5.67
CA GLU A 137 -18.04 -6.90 5.01
C GLU A 137 -17.52 -8.32 5.19
N THR A 138 -17.62 -8.85 6.41
CA THR A 138 -17.23 -10.23 6.71
C THR A 138 -18.06 -11.22 5.91
N ARG A 139 -19.39 -11.05 5.84
CA ARG A 139 -20.28 -11.93 5.07
C ARG A 139 -19.99 -11.89 3.57
N VAL A 140 -19.75 -10.69 3.02
CA VAL A 140 -19.35 -10.54 1.61
C VAL A 140 -18.02 -11.23 1.35
N LYS A 141 -17.01 -11.05 2.22
CA LYS A 141 -15.73 -11.76 2.10
C LYS A 141 -15.92 -13.27 2.17
N THR A 142 -16.72 -13.78 3.10
CA THR A 142 -17.01 -15.23 3.19
C THR A 142 -17.74 -15.74 1.95
N ALA A 143 -18.69 -14.98 1.39
CA ALA A 143 -19.37 -15.35 0.15
C ALA A 143 -18.39 -15.42 -1.03
N LEU A 144 -17.47 -14.47 -1.14
CA LEU A 144 -16.41 -14.49 -2.17
C LEU A 144 -15.45 -15.67 -2.01
N ILE A 145 -15.15 -16.07 -0.76
CA ILE A 145 -14.32 -17.26 -0.47
C ILE A 145 -15.04 -18.55 -0.89
N ALA A 146 -16.36 -18.61 -0.73
CA ALA A 146 -17.16 -19.77 -1.10
C ALA A 146 -17.41 -19.89 -2.61
N GLU A 147 -17.25 -18.81 -3.37
CA GLU A 147 -17.47 -18.79 -4.80
C GLU A 147 -16.35 -19.54 -5.54
N LYS A 148 -16.75 -20.40 -6.49
CA LYS A 148 -15.81 -21.15 -7.31
C LYS A 148 -15.39 -20.27 -8.49
N ASN A 149 -14.16 -20.42 -8.97
CA ASN A 149 -13.64 -19.72 -10.15
C ASN A 149 -13.30 -18.23 -9.97
N ILE A 150 -13.28 -17.72 -8.73
CA ILE A 150 -12.65 -16.45 -8.36
C ILE A 150 -11.84 -16.66 -7.07
N SER A 151 -10.75 -15.93 -6.91
CA SER A 151 -9.99 -15.92 -5.64
C SER A 151 -10.41 -14.70 -4.83
N ALA A 152 -10.83 -14.90 -3.58
CA ALA A 152 -11.18 -13.80 -2.68
C ALA A 152 -10.00 -12.84 -2.44
N ASN A 153 -8.75 -13.31 -2.53
CA ASN A 153 -7.55 -12.49 -2.34
C ASN A 153 -7.38 -11.44 -3.44
N ASN A 154 -8.02 -11.62 -4.61
CA ASN A 154 -8.00 -10.62 -5.68
C ASN A 154 -8.90 -9.42 -5.39
N PHE A 155 -9.74 -9.51 -4.34
CA PHE A 155 -10.73 -8.50 -3.99
C PHE A 155 -10.41 -7.91 -2.62
N LYS A 156 -10.42 -6.59 -2.54
CA LYS A 156 -10.57 -5.85 -1.29
C LYS A 156 -12.01 -5.37 -1.20
N VAL A 157 -12.70 -5.82 -0.16
CA VAL A 157 -14.08 -5.45 0.14
C VAL A 157 -14.06 -4.35 1.19
N VAL A 158 -14.84 -3.30 0.97
CA VAL A 158 -15.10 -2.21 1.94
C VAL A 158 -16.60 -2.04 2.03
N CYS A 159 -17.16 -1.96 3.22
CA CYS A 159 -18.59 -1.70 3.41
C CYS A 159 -18.81 -0.39 4.18
N GLU A 160 -19.77 0.40 3.74
CA GLU A 160 -20.18 1.64 4.42
C GLU A 160 -21.68 1.84 4.21
N ASN A 161 -22.45 1.96 5.31
CA ASN A 161 -23.90 2.16 5.32
C ASN A 161 -24.66 1.20 4.38
N GLY A 162 -24.35 -0.11 4.47
CA GLY A 162 -24.94 -1.15 3.62
C GLY A 162 -24.47 -1.15 2.15
N SER A 163 -23.62 -0.20 1.74
CA SER A 163 -23.03 -0.13 0.40
C SER A 163 -21.72 -0.90 0.37
N VAL A 164 -21.53 -1.77 -0.62
CA VAL A 164 -20.33 -2.60 -0.77
C VAL A 164 -19.47 -2.05 -1.91
N TYR A 165 -18.24 -1.70 -1.60
CA TYR A 165 -17.24 -1.28 -2.58
C TYR A 165 -16.25 -2.42 -2.79
N LEU A 166 -16.16 -2.89 -4.04
CA LEU A 166 -15.23 -3.94 -4.42
C LEU A 166 -14.06 -3.35 -5.19
N MET A 167 -12.87 -3.41 -4.61
CA MET A 167 -11.61 -3.04 -5.24
C MET A 167 -10.84 -4.31 -5.62
N GLY A 168 -9.97 -4.26 -6.63
CA GLY A 168 -9.21 -5.44 -7.03
C GLY A 168 -8.54 -5.33 -8.39
N LEU A 169 -7.56 -6.21 -8.62
CA LEU A 169 -6.90 -6.47 -9.91
C LEU A 169 -7.52 -7.72 -10.53
N VAL A 170 -8.54 -7.52 -11.36
CA VAL A 170 -9.43 -8.59 -11.80
C VAL A 170 -9.68 -8.53 -13.29
N THR A 171 -10.00 -9.67 -13.91
CA THR A 171 -10.56 -9.65 -15.27
C THR A 171 -11.99 -9.12 -15.23
N ARG A 172 -12.57 -8.78 -16.40
CA ARG A 172 -13.98 -8.37 -16.48
C ARG A 172 -14.93 -9.46 -15.95
N ASP A 173 -14.63 -10.71 -16.25
CA ASP A 173 -15.44 -11.85 -15.80
C ASP A 173 -15.32 -12.08 -14.29
N GLU A 174 -14.10 -12.01 -13.74
CA GLU A 174 -13.88 -12.09 -12.29
C GLU A 174 -14.60 -10.95 -11.56
N GLY A 175 -14.48 -9.71 -12.06
CA GLY A 175 -15.14 -8.55 -11.47
C GLY A 175 -16.68 -8.63 -11.56
N ALA A 176 -17.21 -9.14 -12.67
CA ALA A 176 -18.65 -9.37 -12.83
C ALA A 176 -19.17 -10.42 -11.83
N ARG A 177 -18.47 -11.56 -11.72
CA ARG A 177 -18.80 -12.61 -10.75
C ARG A 177 -18.69 -12.13 -9.31
N GLY A 178 -17.60 -11.44 -8.95
CA GLY A 178 -17.41 -10.90 -7.61
C GLY A 178 -18.52 -9.92 -7.21
N ALA A 179 -18.96 -9.07 -8.14
CA ALA A 179 -20.07 -8.15 -7.89
C ALA A 179 -21.42 -8.86 -7.77
N ASP A 180 -21.66 -9.90 -8.56
CA ASP A 180 -22.87 -10.72 -8.46
C ASP A 180 -22.93 -11.50 -7.13
N VAL A 181 -21.80 -12.05 -6.67
CA VAL A 181 -21.72 -12.70 -5.36
C VAL A 181 -22.02 -11.70 -4.25
N ALA A 182 -21.41 -10.52 -4.29
CA ALA A 182 -21.64 -9.48 -3.28
C ALA A 182 -23.10 -9.02 -3.26
N SER A 183 -23.74 -8.84 -4.41
CA SER A 183 -25.14 -8.38 -4.47
C SER A 183 -26.14 -9.40 -3.94
N ARG A 184 -25.80 -10.70 -3.95
CA ARG A 184 -26.62 -11.77 -3.38
C ARG A 184 -26.55 -11.86 -1.85
N VAL A 185 -25.66 -11.12 -1.19
CA VAL A 185 -25.52 -11.15 0.27
C VAL A 185 -26.65 -10.34 0.92
N PRO A 186 -27.46 -10.95 1.82
CA PRO A 186 -28.53 -10.23 2.52
C PRO A 186 -28.01 -9.03 3.31
N GLY A 187 -28.60 -7.87 3.12
CA GLY A 187 -28.21 -6.62 3.77
C GLY A 187 -27.35 -5.69 2.89
N VAL A 188 -26.94 -6.13 1.71
CA VAL A 188 -26.30 -5.27 0.71
C VAL A 188 -27.34 -4.41 0.01
N THR A 189 -27.16 -3.09 0.06
CA THR A 189 -28.03 -2.10 -0.59
C THR A 189 -27.57 -1.82 -2.01
N GLN A 190 -26.25 -1.72 -2.22
CA GLN A 190 -25.65 -1.46 -3.52
C GLN A 190 -24.23 -2.04 -3.60
N VAL A 191 -23.78 -2.33 -4.83
CA VAL A 191 -22.42 -2.78 -5.10
C VAL A 191 -21.74 -1.82 -6.07
N VAL A 192 -20.70 -1.15 -5.59
CA VAL A 192 -19.88 -0.22 -6.37
C VAL A 192 -18.59 -0.91 -6.79
N LYS A 193 -18.34 -0.95 -8.10
CA LYS A 193 -17.18 -1.63 -8.70
C LYS A 193 -16.02 -0.65 -8.83
N VAL A 194 -14.99 -0.83 -8.00
CA VAL A 194 -13.78 0.01 -7.94
C VAL A 194 -12.57 -0.80 -8.44
N PHE A 195 -12.78 -1.57 -9.51
CA PHE A 195 -11.80 -2.49 -10.06
C PHE A 195 -10.78 -1.80 -10.97
N GLN A 196 -9.57 -2.37 -11.01
CA GLN A 196 -8.67 -2.23 -12.14
C GLN A 196 -8.75 -3.51 -12.97
N TYR A 197 -9.23 -3.37 -14.20
CA TYR A 197 -9.36 -4.50 -15.11
C TYR A 197 -8.02 -4.86 -15.75
N ILE A 198 -7.64 -6.12 -15.66
CA ILE A 198 -6.45 -6.69 -16.31
C ILE A 198 -6.85 -7.70 -17.40
N LEU A 199 -5.94 -7.96 -18.33
CA LEU A 199 -6.16 -8.98 -19.35
C LEU A 199 -6.09 -10.39 -18.71
N PRO A 200 -6.83 -11.38 -19.24
CA PRO A 200 -6.83 -12.74 -18.69
C PRO A 200 -5.44 -13.39 -18.60
N GLN A 201 -4.57 -13.10 -19.56
CA GLN A 201 -3.18 -13.59 -19.60
C GLN A 201 -2.32 -13.06 -18.45
N ASP A 202 -2.53 -11.81 -18.04
CA ASP A 202 -1.78 -11.18 -16.93
C ASP A 202 -2.27 -11.75 -15.59
N ALA A 203 -3.57 -12.04 -15.49
CA ALA A 203 -4.19 -12.63 -14.32
C ALA A 203 -3.61 -14.00 -13.95
N THR A 204 -3.22 -14.80 -14.96
CA THR A 204 -2.55 -16.10 -14.79
C THR A 204 -1.06 -15.98 -14.50
N ALA A 205 -0.38 -15.00 -15.12
CA ALA A 205 1.06 -14.79 -14.96
C ALA A 205 1.43 -14.34 -13.53
N THR A 206 0.57 -13.56 -12.87
CA THR A 206 0.84 -13.09 -11.50
C THR A 206 0.39 -14.07 -10.41
N SER A 207 -0.40 -15.10 -10.75
CA SER A 207 -0.83 -16.16 -9.83
C SER A 207 -0.01 -17.45 -9.94
N ALA A 208 0.88 -17.56 -10.93
CA ALA A 208 1.81 -18.69 -11.02
C ALA A 208 2.87 -18.53 -9.94
N PRO A 209 3.20 -19.57 -9.15
CA PRO A 209 4.40 -19.54 -8.33
C PRO A 209 5.57 -19.22 -9.26
N ALA A 210 6.52 -18.42 -8.80
CA ALA A 210 7.71 -18.01 -9.55
C ALA A 210 8.61 -19.21 -9.92
N ALA A 211 8.11 -20.12 -10.74
CA ALA A 211 8.90 -21.00 -11.57
C ALA A 211 9.17 -20.21 -12.85
N SER A 212 10.44 -20.10 -13.19
CA SER A 212 10.96 -19.36 -14.35
C SER A 212 11.12 -17.85 -14.13
N ALA A 213 11.83 -17.45 -13.07
CA ALA A 213 12.88 -16.46 -13.33
C ALA A 213 13.84 -17.12 -14.34
N PRO A 214 14.11 -16.54 -15.52
CA PRO A 214 15.26 -16.95 -16.30
C PRO A 214 16.46 -16.68 -15.39
N VAL A 215 17.16 -17.74 -14.98
CA VAL A 215 18.52 -17.62 -14.48
C VAL A 215 19.24 -16.77 -15.53
N ALA A 216 19.68 -15.57 -15.13
CA ALA A 216 20.53 -14.74 -15.96
C ALA A 216 21.64 -15.64 -16.49
N SER A 217 21.63 -15.89 -17.80
CA SER A 217 22.63 -16.69 -18.47
C SER A 217 23.96 -15.97 -18.24
N GLN A 218 24.81 -16.54 -17.38
CA GLN A 218 26.21 -16.14 -17.33
C GLN A 218 26.76 -16.26 -18.76
N PRO A 219 27.46 -15.23 -19.29
CA PRO A 219 28.17 -15.40 -20.55
C PRO A 219 29.19 -16.55 -20.38
N PRO A 220 29.36 -17.42 -21.39
CA PRO A 220 30.34 -18.49 -21.31
C PRO A 220 31.75 -17.90 -21.15
N PRO A 221 32.66 -18.59 -20.43
CA PRO A 221 34.07 -18.22 -20.45
C PRO A 221 34.60 -18.46 -21.87
N THR A 222 34.99 -17.39 -22.57
CA THR A 222 35.66 -17.50 -23.87
C THR A 222 37.03 -18.18 -23.69
N PRO A 223 37.34 -19.23 -24.45
CA PRO A 223 38.68 -19.82 -24.52
C PRO A 223 39.65 -18.89 -25.29
N ASP A 224 40.92 -18.98 -24.93
CA ASP A 224 42.08 -18.39 -25.59
C ASP A 224 41.95 -18.24 -27.11
N ALA A 225 42.24 -17.03 -27.61
CA ALA A 225 42.58 -16.79 -29.01
C ALA A 225 43.93 -16.06 -29.06
N THR A 226 44.96 -16.86 -29.28
CA THR A 226 46.32 -16.48 -29.68
C THR A 226 46.32 -15.67 -30.98
N VAL A 227 46.91 -14.48 -30.96
CA VAL A 227 47.51 -13.81 -32.14
C VAL A 227 48.80 -13.19 -31.59
N GLY A 228 50.00 -13.70 -31.89
CA GLY A 228 50.53 -13.84 -33.24
C GLY A 228 51.38 -12.60 -33.53
N ALA A 229 52.65 -12.68 -33.14
CA ALA A 229 53.64 -11.61 -33.22
C ALA A 229 53.88 -11.10 -34.65
N VAL A 230 54.06 -9.79 -34.79
CA VAL A 230 54.94 -9.16 -35.78
C VAL A 230 55.73 -8.02 -35.10
N PRO A 231 57.06 -7.93 -35.27
CA PRO A 231 57.93 -7.09 -34.44
C PRO A 231 58.20 -5.69 -35.00
N ASP A 232 58.58 -4.83 -34.05
CA ASP A 232 59.44 -3.64 -34.08
C ASP A 232 59.64 -2.84 -35.38
N SER A 233 59.34 -1.54 -35.29
CA SER A 233 60.36 -0.49 -35.46
C SER A 233 59.82 0.90 -35.08
N SER A 234 60.47 1.52 -34.07
CA SER A 234 60.67 2.97 -33.89
C SER A 234 59.43 3.84 -33.64
N VAL A 235 59.34 4.67 -32.59
CA VAL A 235 60.28 5.74 -32.24
C VAL A 235 60.12 6.14 -30.76
N SER A 236 61.24 6.02 -30.04
CA SER A 236 61.84 6.94 -29.06
C SER A 236 60.97 7.71 -28.06
N SER A 237 61.10 7.28 -26.81
CA SER A 237 60.81 8.02 -25.58
C SER A 237 61.81 9.16 -25.35
N ARG A 238 61.33 10.40 -25.26
CA ARG A 238 62.03 11.53 -24.60
C ARG A 238 61.28 11.89 -23.31
N PRO A 239 61.94 11.91 -22.14
CA PRO A 239 61.33 12.41 -20.92
C PRO A 239 61.68 13.89 -20.64
N LEU A 240 60.77 14.50 -19.88
CA LEU A 240 60.86 15.70 -19.02
C LEU A 240 60.70 17.10 -19.63
N GLU A 241 59.78 17.81 -18.96
CA GLU A 241 59.74 19.26 -18.70
C GLU A 241 59.31 20.20 -19.85
N GLN A 242 58.37 21.10 -19.49
CA GLN A 242 57.81 22.24 -20.26
C GLN A 242 56.59 21.96 -21.15
N GLN A 243 55.44 21.69 -20.52
CA GLN A 243 54.13 22.11 -21.04
C GLN A 243 53.68 23.34 -20.25
N ALA A 244 53.55 24.50 -20.91
CA ALA A 244 53.02 25.72 -20.29
C ALA A 244 51.54 25.52 -19.89
N PRO A 245 51.09 26.05 -18.73
CA PRO A 245 49.69 25.98 -18.34
C PRO A 245 48.79 26.73 -19.34
N ALA A 246 47.66 26.12 -19.67
CA ALA A 246 46.63 26.72 -20.52
C ALA A 246 46.13 28.06 -19.94
N PRO A 247 45.77 29.04 -20.77
CA PRO A 247 45.31 30.35 -20.30
C PRO A 247 43.96 30.23 -19.60
N VAL A 248 43.90 30.70 -18.36
CA VAL A 248 42.66 30.88 -17.60
C VAL A 248 41.95 32.15 -18.06
N THR A 249 40.77 32.02 -18.67
CA THR A 249 39.90 33.17 -18.95
C THR A 249 39.07 33.46 -17.70
N ASN A 250 39.59 34.34 -16.85
CA ASN A 250 38.82 34.93 -15.75
C ASN A 250 37.83 35.95 -16.33
N SER A 251 36.52 35.65 -16.25
CA SER A 251 35.48 36.67 -16.41
C SER A 251 35.05 37.14 -15.02
N SER A 252 35.62 38.24 -14.56
CA SER A 252 35.02 39.12 -13.54
C SER A 252 34.46 40.34 -14.27
N SER A 253 33.24 40.76 -14.00
CA SER A 253 33.00 41.73 -12.93
C SER A 253 31.51 41.82 -12.56
N VAL A 254 31.30 41.84 -11.25
CA VAL A 254 30.08 42.22 -10.54
C VAL A 254 29.76 43.69 -10.82
N HIS A 255 28.50 44.02 -11.08
CA HIS A 255 27.98 45.39 -11.05
C HIS A 255 27.03 45.54 -9.84
N PRO A 256 27.38 46.32 -8.80
CA PRO A 256 26.48 46.62 -7.70
C PRO A 256 25.81 48.00 -7.85
N GLY A 257 24.48 48.00 -7.71
CA GLY A 257 23.73 49.06 -7.01
C GLY A 257 23.03 50.12 -7.87
N ASN A 258 21.72 50.27 -7.68
CA ASN A 258 21.20 51.44 -6.97
C ASN A 258 19.75 51.22 -6.48
N PRO A 259 19.43 51.51 -5.21
CA PRO A 259 18.06 51.70 -4.75
C PRO A 259 17.60 53.14 -5.04
N ALA A 260 16.36 53.32 -5.48
CA ALA A 260 15.71 54.63 -5.52
C ALA A 260 14.44 54.58 -4.67
N VAL A 261 14.31 55.60 -3.82
CA VAL A 261 13.29 55.83 -2.80
C VAL A 261 12.42 57.02 -3.24
N SER A 262 11.13 56.96 -2.90
CA SER A 262 10.11 58.02 -2.79
C SER A 262 9.48 58.64 -4.06
N GLN A 263 8.17 58.46 -4.23
CA GLN A 263 7.13 59.31 -3.61
C GLN A 263 5.89 58.48 -3.23
#